data_AF-A0A2V6YF84-F1
#
_entry.id   AF-A0A2V6YF84-F1
#
_cell.length_a   1.000
_cell.length_b   1.000
_cell.length_c   1.000
_cell.angle_alpha   90.00
_cell.angle_beta   90.00
_cell.angle_gamma   90.00
#
_symmetry.space_group_name_H-M   'P 1'
#
loop_
_entity.id
_entity.type
_entity.pdbx_description
1 polymer ?
#
loop_
_entity_poly.entity_id
_entity_poly.type
_entity_poly.pdbx_seq_one_letter_code
_entity_poly.pdbx_strand_id
1 'polypeptide(L)'
;MIDESARRRLGARIEEVAGEPARKQGLTRRRFLQTASGAAAVFLVMNDVYGSLYEVSPAEARAPELAEERARILSNQFVMDGNTCFLRDDIPIRGCDDLKFPNYFKEFFLDSDTKVALISGSPSGIAQDWFQTNEMKAEARARVNEEAGSRRMLSHAVFAPGQPGWLEAIDRAIAELKPDSFKGYTIGKLPWRMDDEKVAYKAYEKFAKAGLVNVCVHKGLFMRDVGQAAK
;
A
#
# COMPACT_ATOMS: atom_id res chain seq x y z
N MET A 1 -11.18 -16.69 -1.54
CA MET A 1 -12.25 -16.29 -0.61
C MET A 1 -11.57 -15.54 0.54
N ILE A 2 -11.97 -14.30 0.87
CA ILE A 2 -11.73 -13.80 2.23
C ILE A 2 -12.52 -14.75 3.11
N ASP A 3 -11.86 -15.41 4.06
CA ASP A 3 -12.59 -16.03 5.16
C ASP A 3 -13.19 -14.87 5.98
N GLU A 4 -14.44 -14.55 5.68
CA GLU A 4 -15.15 -13.46 6.34
C GLU A 4 -15.37 -13.76 7.83
N SER A 5 -15.30 -15.04 8.22
CA SER A 5 -15.20 -15.46 9.62
C SER A 5 -13.85 -15.09 10.20
N ALA A 6 -12.72 -15.33 9.50
CA ALA A 6 -11.40 -14.87 9.95
C ALA A 6 -11.34 -13.34 10.09
N ARG A 7 -11.91 -12.57 9.14
CA ARG A 7 -11.96 -11.11 9.22
C ARG A 7 -12.72 -10.62 10.44
N ARG A 8 -13.89 -11.21 10.72
CA ARG A 8 -14.70 -10.88 11.91
C ARG A 8 -14.00 -11.28 13.20
N ARG A 9 -13.38 -12.48 13.24
CA ARG A 9 -12.58 -12.96 14.37
C ARG A 9 -11.40 -12.03 14.67
N LEU A 10 -10.71 -11.53 13.64
CA LEU A 10 -9.62 -10.57 13.78
C LEU A 10 -10.07 -9.29 14.51
N GLY A 11 -11.14 -8.65 14.04
CA GLY A 11 -11.64 -7.41 14.63
C GLY A 11 -12.01 -7.56 16.11
N ALA A 12 -12.80 -8.58 16.44
CA ALA A 12 -13.20 -8.86 17.82
C ALA A 12 -12.00 -9.16 18.74
N ARG A 13 -11.00 -9.89 18.23
CA ARG A 13 -9.84 -10.30 19.01
C ARG A 13 -8.83 -9.18 19.21
N ILE A 14 -8.72 -8.23 18.27
CA ILE A 14 -7.97 -6.98 18.49
C ILE A 14 -8.58 -6.19 19.64
N GLU A 15 -9.91 -6.06 19.69
CA GLU A 15 -10.58 -5.33 20.78
C GLU A 15 -10.37 -5.98 22.15
N GLU A 16 -10.38 -7.31 22.20
CA GLU A 16 -10.12 -8.11 23.39
C GLU A 16 -8.68 -7.95 23.88
N VAL A 17 -7.71 -8.18 22.99
CA VAL A 17 -6.27 -8.19 23.32
C VAL A 17 -5.75 -6.79 23.63
N ALA A 18 -6.32 -5.74 23.03
CA ALA A 18 -5.90 -4.36 23.30
C ALA A 18 -6.45 -3.78 24.62
N GLY A 19 -7.53 -4.35 25.17
CA GLY A 19 -8.24 -3.76 26.32
C GLY A 19 -7.43 -3.79 27.63
N GLU A 20 -6.95 -4.96 28.01
CA GLU A 20 -6.22 -5.17 29.27
C GLU A 20 -4.87 -4.43 29.30
N PRO A 21 -4.02 -4.52 28.27
CA PRO A 21 -2.75 -3.79 28.20
C PRO A 21 -2.94 -2.27 28.17
N ALA A 22 -3.92 -1.76 27.41
CA ALA A 22 -4.22 -0.33 27.38
C ALA A 22 -4.54 0.21 28.78
N ARG A 23 -5.39 -0.51 29.54
CA ARG A 23 -5.75 -0.12 30.91
C ARG A 23 -4.55 -0.14 31.85
N LYS A 24 -3.69 -1.17 31.78
CA LYS A 24 -2.47 -1.25 32.58
C LYS A 24 -1.48 -0.12 32.31
N GLN A 25 -1.46 0.38 31.07
CA GLN A 25 -0.61 1.49 30.65
C GLN A 25 -1.28 2.87 30.82
N GLY A 26 -2.49 2.93 31.39
CA GLY A 26 -3.22 4.19 31.59
C GLY A 26 -3.71 4.84 30.28
N LEU A 27 -3.81 4.08 29.19
CA LEU A 27 -4.21 4.56 27.87
C LEU A 27 -5.65 4.14 27.54
N THR A 28 -6.30 4.94 26.70
CA THR A 28 -7.50 4.45 25.99
C THR A 28 -7.07 3.42 24.95
N ARG A 29 -7.96 2.48 24.59
CA ARG A 29 -7.67 1.49 23.51
C ARG A 29 -7.21 2.16 22.22
N ARG A 30 -7.83 3.27 21.83
CA ARG A 30 -7.45 4.04 20.63
C ARG A 30 -6.02 4.56 20.73
N ARG A 31 -5.63 5.12 21.89
CA ARG A 31 -4.26 5.60 22.10
C ARG A 31 -3.26 4.45 22.18
N PHE A 32 -3.62 3.35 22.82
CA PHE A 32 -2.78 2.16 22.88
C PHE A 32 -2.48 1.60 21.48
N LEU A 33 -3.48 1.49 20.60
CA LEU A 33 -3.29 1.01 19.22
C LEU A 33 -2.41 1.94 18.35
N GLN A 34 -2.06 3.13 18.83
CA GLN A 34 -1.13 4.05 18.19
C GLN A 34 0.31 3.90 18.71
N THR A 35 0.57 3.00 19.66
CA THR A 35 1.92 2.74 20.21
C THR A 35 2.56 1.50 19.58
N ALA A 36 3.86 1.32 19.80
CA ALA A 36 4.58 0.11 19.40
C ALA A 36 4.00 -1.16 20.06
N SER A 37 3.59 -1.10 21.34
CA SER A 37 2.88 -2.20 22.00
C SER A 37 1.51 -2.48 21.38
N GLY A 38 0.81 -1.44 20.93
CA GLY A 38 -0.44 -1.58 20.17
C GLY A 38 -0.25 -2.34 18.87
N ALA A 39 0.78 -1.98 18.09
CA ALA A 39 1.14 -2.68 16.87
C ALA A 39 1.52 -4.15 17.15
N ALA A 40 2.34 -4.40 18.18
CA ALA A 40 2.71 -5.75 18.60
C ALA A 40 1.47 -6.59 18.99
N ALA A 41 0.51 -6.00 19.70
CA ALA A 41 -0.75 -6.66 20.04
C ALA A 41 -1.53 -7.08 18.78
N VAL A 42 -1.63 -6.20 17.78
CA VAL A 42 -2.29 -6.53 16.51
C VAL A 42 -1.57 -7.66 15.78
N PHE A 43 -0.24 -7.66 15.72
CA PHE A 43 0.52 -8.73 15.07
C PHE A 43 0.37 -10.09 15.77
N LEU A 44 0.26 -10.11 17.10
CA LEU A 44 -0.07 -11.34 17.83
C LEU A 44 -1.45 -11.88 17.44
N VAL A 45 -2.46 -11.00 17.33
CA VAL A 45 -3.79 -11.42 16.89
C VAL A 45 -3.76 -11.91 15.44
N MET A 46 -3.00 -11.26 14.56
CA MET A 46 -2.84 -11.74 13.18
C MET A 46 -2.18 -13.13 13.15
N ASN A 47 -1.20 -13.38 14.02
CA ASN A 47 -0.58 -14.69 14.15
C ASN A 47 -1.58 -15.76 14.63
N ASP A 48 -2.43 -15.42 15.59
CA ASP A 48 -3.47 -16.32 16.09
C ASP A 48 -4.51 -16.68 15.01
N VAL A 49 -4.86 -15.73 14.14
CA VAL A 49 -5.93 -15.89 13.14
C VAL A 49 -5.42 -16.53 11.85
N TYR A 50 -4.23 -16.14 11.40
CA TYR A 50 -3.70 -16.49 10.08
C TYR A 50 -2.45 -17.40 10.12
N GLY A 51 -1.99 -17.79 11.30
CA GLY A 51 -0.75 -18.53 11.49
C GLY A 51 0.47 -17.62 11.66
N SER A 52 1.65 -18.19 11.92
CA SER A 52 2.87 -17.42 12.23
C SER A 52 3.36 -16.62 11.02
N LEU A 53 2.91 -15.36 10.93
CA LEU A 53 3.23 -14.41 9.85
C LEU A 53 4.22 -13.34 10.31
N TYR A 54 4.14 -12.93 11.57
CA TYR A 54 4.91 -11.84 12.15
C TYR A 54 5.81 -12.34 13.26
N GLU A 55 7.06 -11.90 13.28
CA GLU A 55 7.96 -12.10 14.41
C GLU A 55 7.64 -11.06 15.49
N VAL A 56 6.87 -11.47 16.50
CA VAL A 56 6.45 -10.63 17.61
C VAL A 56 6.29 -11.47 18.87
N SER A 57 6.71 -10.94 20.01
CA SER A 57 6.55 -11.58 21.30
C SER A 57 5.34 -11.01 22.08
N PRO A 58 4.68 -11.83 22.92
CA PRO A 58 3.69 -11.35 23.88
C PRO A 58 4.22 -10.31 24.89
N ALA A 59 5.54 -10.15 25.00
CA ALA A 59 6.17 -9.21 25.92
C ALA A 59 6.09 -7.77 25.37
N GLU A 60 6.36 -7.58 24.07
CA GLU A 60 6.25 -6.28 23.39
C GLU A 60 4.84 -5.68 23.47
N ALA A 61 3.81 -6.52 23.39
CA ALA A 61 2.42 -6.07 23.51
C ALA A 61 2.04 -5.64 24.94
N ARG A 62 2.74 -6.15 25.96
CA ARG A 62 2.41 -5.91 27.38
C ARG A 62 3.25 -4.81 28.01
N ALA A 63 4.49 -4.66 27.57
CA ALA A 63 5.51 -3.83 28.19
C ALA A 63 6.06 -2.82 27.15
N PRO A 64 5.69 -1.52 27.25
CA PRO A 64 6.13 -0.48 26.31
C PRO A 64 7.65 -0.42 26.16
N GLU A 65 8.38 -0.59 27.25
CA GLU A 65 9.83 -0.53 27.29
C GLU A 65 10.50 -1.61 26.41
N LEU A 66 9.89 -2.79 26.29
CA LEU A 66 10.39 -3.87 25.45
C LEU A 66 10.09 -3.62 23.97
N ALA A 67 8.91 -3.07 23.66
CA ALA A 67 8.58 -2.65 22.31
C ALA A 67 9.51 -1.50 21.84
N GLU A 68 9.78 -0.54 22.72
CA GLU A 68 10.70 0.57 22.49
C GLU A 68 12.17 0.13 22.39
N GLU A 69 12.60 -0.85 23.19
CA GLU A 69 13.92 -1.47 23.07
C GLU A 69 14.09 -2.13 21.70
N ARG A 70 13.13 -2.95 21.26
CA ARG A 70 13.16 -3.56 19.92
C ARG A 70 13.18 -2.51 18.82
N ALA A 71 12.34 -1.48 18.92
CA ALA A 71 12.34 -0.37 17.96
C ALA A 71 13.73 0.32 17.89
N ARG A 72 14.36 0.58 19.04
CA ARG A 72 15.71 1.14 19.10
C ARG A 72 16.76 0.24 18.45
N ILE A 73 16.74 -1.06 18.74
CA ILE A 73 17.67 -2.05 18.15
C ILE A 73 17.55 -2.07 16.62
N LEU A 74 16.32 -1.93 16.10
CA LEU A 74 16.01 -2.01 14.67
C LEU A 74 16.05 -0.66 13.95
N SER A 75 16.23 0.46 14.65
CA SER A 75 16.13 1.83 14.10
C SER A 75 17.03 2.10 12.88
N ASN A 76 18.18 1.41 12.80
CA ASN A 76 19.14 1.57 11.71
C ASN A 76 18.85 0.70 10.48
N GLN A 77 17.73 -0.02 10.45
CA GLN A 77 17.33 -0.80 9.29
C GLN A 77 16.93 0.09 8.11
N PHE A 78 17.29 -0.36 6.91
CA PHE A 78 16.73 0.21 5.69
C PHE A 78 15.29 -0.27 5.52
N VAL A 79 14.35 0.66 5.57
CA VAL A 79 12.91 0.39 5.34
C VAL A 79 12.51 1.01 4.02
N MET A 80 11.97 0.19 3.13
CA MET A 80 11.37 0.65 1.89
C MET A 80 9.90 0.23 1.85
N ASP A 81 9.02 1.19 1.65
CA ASP A 81 7.62 0.89 1.36
C ASP A 81 7.47 0.66 -0.16
N GLY A 82 7.15 -0.59 -0.53
CA GLY A 82 7.02 -1.03 -1.92
C GLY A 82 5.69 -0.65 -2.59
N ASN A 83 4.73 -0.07 -1.88
CA ASN A 83 3.45 0.33 -2.47
C ASN A 83 2.69 1.36 -1.62
N THR A 84 2.81 2.63 -2.00
CA THR A 84 2.09 3.73 -1.34
C THR A 84 1.21 4.48 -2.33
N CYS A 85 0.25 5.26 -1.83
CA CYS A 85 -0.47 6.26 -2.62
C CYS A 85 -0.98 7.38 -1.71
N PHE A 86 -1.14 8.57 -2.27
CA PHE A 86 -1.90 9.67 -1.67
C PHE A 86 -2.97 10.15 -2.66
N LEU A 87 -3.98 10.84 -2.16
CA LEU A 87 -5.05 11.38 -2.99
C LEU A 87 -4.66 12.77 -3.53
N ARG A 88 -4.95 12.98 -4.81
CA ARG A 88 -4.86 14.31 -5.44
C ARG A 88 -5.86 15.28 -4.83
N ASP A 89 -5.51 16.56 -4.83
CA ASP A 89 -6.27 17.60 -4.13
C ASP A 89 -7.70 17.80 -4.69
N ASP A 90 -7.88 17.54 -5.98
CA ASP A 90 -9.14 17.68 -6.71
C ASP A 90 -10.03 16.43 -6.69
N ILE A 91 -9.69 15.40 -5.88
CA ILE A 91 -10.49 14.19 -5.79
C ILE A 91 -11.89 14.50 -5.19
N PRO A 92 -13.00 14.01 -5.78
CA PRO A 92 -14.35 14.34 -5.33
C PRO A 92 -14.78 13.52 -4.09
N ILE A 93 -13.92 13.38 -3.09
CA ILE A 93 -14.17 12.63 -1.85
C ILE A 93 -14.09 13.61 -0.67
N ARG A 94 -15.15 13.72 0.12
CA ARG A 94 -15.16 14.58 1.31
C ARG A 94 -14.48 13.90 2.50
N GLY A 95 -13.84 14.69 3.37
CA GLY A 95 -13.24 14.20 4.61
C GLY A 95 -12.01 13.32 4.40
N CYS A 96 -11.29 13.51 3.30
CA CYS A 96 -10.09 12.75 2.96
C CYS A 96 -8.80 13.59 3.00
N ASP A 97 -8.82 14.74 3.68
CA ASP A 97 -7.68 15.67 3.72
C ASP A 97 -6.42 15.02 4.31
N ASP A 98 -6.58 14.12 5.29
CA ASP A 98 -5.48 13.33 5.88
C ASP A 98 -4.82 12.36 4.87
N LEU A 99 -5.45 12.11 3.72
CA LEU A 99 -4.91 11.26 2.66
C LEU A 99 -4.19 12.05 1.55
N LYS A 100 -4.07 13.38 1.69
CA LYS A 100 -3.40 14.26 0.70
C LYS A 100 -1.90 14.36 0.94
N PHE A 101 -1.20 14.95 -0.03
CA PHE A 101 0.26 15.01 -0.05
C PHE A 101 0.92 15.55 1.23
N PRO A 102 0.47 16.66 1.86
CA PRO A 102 1.16 17.20 3.04
C PRO A 102 1.18 16.22 4.22
N ASN A 103 0.05 15.59 4.51
CA ASN A 103 -0.02 14.59 5.57
C ASN A 103 0.72 13.32 5.16
N TYR A 104 0.54 12.86 3.91
CA TYR A 104 1.30 11.73 3.37
C TYR A 104 2.82 11.90 3.54
N PHE A 105 3.37 13.06 3.15
CA PHE A 105 4.80 13.32 3.24
C PHE A 105 5.28 13.28 4.69
N LYS A 106 4.54 13.92 5.60
CA LYS A 106 4.83 13.89 7.04
C LYS A 106 4.82 12.45 7.57
N GLU A 107 3.73 11.71 7.38
CA GLU A 107 3.58 10.36 7.91
C GLU A 107 4.64 9.40 7.35
N PHE A 108 4.99 9.50 6.07
CA PHE A 108 5.96 8.59 5.46
C PHE A 108 7.41 8.99 5.72
N PHE A 109 7.78 10.25 5.56
CA PHE A 109 9.20 10.64 5.58
C PHE A 109 9.67 11.31 6.86
N LEU A 110 8.75 11.81 7.71
CA LEU A 110 9.11 12.50 8.96
C LEU A 110 8.73 11.68 10.20
N ASP A 111 7.58 11.03 10.17
CA ASP A 111 7.01 10.33 11.33
C ASP A 111 7.11 8.80 11.22
N SER A 112 7.79 8.29 10.19
CA SER A 112 8.11 6.87 10.06
C SER A 112 9.57 6.61 9.74
N ASP A 113 9.99 5.36 9.93
CA ASP A 113 11.30 4.88 9.56
C ASP A 113 11.48 4.66 8.05
N THR A 114 10.57 5.10 7.18
CA THR A 114 10.67 4.85 5.73
C THR A 114 11.83 5.63 5.10
N LYS A 115 12.78 4.90 4.51
CA LYS A 115 13.93 5.47 3.79
C LYS A 115 13.59 5.70 2.32
N VAL A 116 12.84 4.80 1.70
CA VAL A 116 12.39 4.95 0.30
C VAL A 116 10.94 4.53 0.19
N ALA A 117 10.12 5.32 -0.50
CA ALA A 117 8.75 4.94 -0.84
C ALA A 117 8.59 4.73 -2.35
N LEU A 118 7.79 3.74 -2.75
CA LEU A 118 7.43 3.50 -4.14
C LEU A 118 5.97 3.91 -4.37
N ILE A 119 5.79 5.11 -4.94
CA ILE A 119 4.47 5.67 -5.20
C ILE A 119 3.78 4.87 -6.30
N SER A 120 2.54 4.50 -6.04
CA SER A 120 1.66 3.73 -6.91
C SER A 120 0.32 4.41 -7.05
N GLY A 121 -0.52 3.91 -7.95
CA GLY A 121 -1.90 4.34 -8.09
C GLY A 121 -2.79 3.16 -8.45
N SER A 122 -4.10 3.32 -8.28
CA SER A 122 -5.09 2.38 -8.76
C SER A 122 -5.78 2.97 -9.99
N PRO A 123 -5.83 2.25 -11.13
CA PRO A 123 -6.58 2.70 -12.28
C PRO A 123 -8.08 2.59 -11.97
N SER A 124 -8.86 3.53 -12.49
CA SER A 124 -10.32 3.44 -12.56
C SER A 124 -10.78 3.39 -14.02
N GLY A 125 -11.96 2.81 -14.26
CA GLY A 125 -12.63 2.92 -15.56
C GLY A 125 -13.11 4.35 -15.87
N ILE A 126 -13.11 5.24 -14.88
CA ILE A 126 -13.43 6.66 -15.02
C ILE A 126 -12.18 7.46 -14.63
N ALA A 127 -11.64 8.24 -15.56
CA ALA A 127 -10.37 8.97 -15.38
C ALA A 127 -10.36 9.84 -14.10
N GLN A 128 -11.49 10.47 -13.76
CA GLN A 128 -11.62 11.33 -12.59
C GLN A 128 -11.48 10.59 -11.25
N ASP A 129 -11.70 9.27 -11.23
CA ASP A 129 -11.63 8.47 -10.01
C ASP A 129 -10.24 7.85 -9.81
N TRP A 130 -9.29 8.15 -10.69
CA TRP A 130 -7.91 7.75 -10.49
C TRP A 130 -7.37 8.51 -9.27
N PHE A 131 -6.80 7.75 -8.33
CA PHE A 131 -6.10 8.37 -7.19
C PHE A 131 -4.95 9.24 -7.69
N GLN A 132 -4.16 8.70 -8.63
CA GLN A 132 -3.08 9.40 -9.33
C GLN A 132 -2.86 8.81 -10.73
N THR A 133 -2.72 9.67 -11.73
CA THR A 133 -2.28 9.28 -13.09
C THR A 133 -0.81 8.85 -13.09
N ASN A 134 -0.28 8.34 -14.21
CA ASN A 134 1.13 7.97 -14.28
C ASN A 134 2.04 9.21 -14.25
N GLU A 135 1.57 10.30 -14.83
CA GLU A 135 2.21 11.61 -14.87
C GLU A 135 2.32 12.18 -13.45
N MET A 136 1.22 12.23 -12.69
CA MET A 136 1.21 12.68 -11.29
C MET A 136 2.17 11.88 -10.40
N LYS A 137 2.29 10.56 -10.63
CA LYS A 137 3.25 9.72 -9.89
C LYS A 137 4.69 10.04 -10.24
N ALA A 138 4.98 10.28 -11.52
CA ALA A 138 6.32 10.68 -11.96
C ALA A 138 6.71 12.05 -11.41
N GLU A 139 5.75 13.00 -11.38
CA GLU A 139 5.92 14.33 -10.77
C GLU A 139 6.15 14.25 -9.27
N ALA A 140 5.35 13.47 -8.54
CA ALA A 140 5.53 13.27 -7.09
C ALA A 140 6.91 12.69 -6.77
N ARG A 141 7.36 11.68 -7.55
CA ARG A 141 8.71 11.12 -7.43
C ARG A 141 9.78 12.18 -7.65
N ALA A 142 9.66 12.97 -8.72
CA ALA A 142 10.63 14.01 -9.05
C ALA A 142 10.71 15.05 -7.92
N ARG A 143 9.56 15.57 -7.50
CA ARG A 143 9.43 16.55 -6.42
C ARG A 143 10.08 16.06 -5.12
N VAL A 144 9.72 14.87 -4.65
CA VAL A 144 10.26 14.35 -3.37
C VAL A 144 11.77 14.13 -3.46
N ASN A 145 12.28 13.65 -4.60
CA ASN A 145 13.72 13.45 -4.76
C ASN A 145 14.50 14.77 -4.88
N GLU A 146 13.93 15.77 -5.55
CA GLU A 146 14.49 17.11 -5.64
C GLU A 146 14.56 17.77 -4.27
N GLU A 147 13.43 17.81 -3.54
CA GLU A 147 13.36 18.38 -2.19
C GLU A 147 14.29 17.66 -1.21
N ALA A 148 14.45 16.34 -1.33
CA ALA A 148 15.33 15.56 -0.46
C ALA A 148 16.81 15.56 -0.88
N GLY A 149 17.16 16.10 -2.05
CA GLY A 149 18.52 16.04 -2.62
C GLY A 149 19.06 14.62 -2.81
N SER A 150 18.20 13.61 -2.79
CA SER A 150 18.54 12.19 -2.81
C SER A 150 17.34 11.36 -3.28
N ARG A 151 17.57 10.09 -3.64
CA ARG A 151 16.50 9.21 -4.12
C ARG A 151 15.71 8.63 -2.94
N ARG A 152 14.65 9.33 -2.53
CA ARG A 152 13.70 8.97 -1.46
C ARG A 152 12.38 8.42 -1.98
N MET A 153 12.08 8.63 -3.26
CA MET A 153 10.88 8.11 -3.91
C MET A 153 11.21 7.43 -5.23
N LEU A 154 10.52 6.33 -5.48
CA LEU A 154 10.41 5.61 -6.75
C LEU A 154 8.96 5.71 -7.24
N SER A 155 8.69 5.49 -8.52
CA SER A 155 7.33 5.48 -9.07
C SER A 155 7.02 4.24 -9.90
N HIS A 156 5.82 3.72 -9.69
CA HIS A 156 5.18 2.80 -10.63
C HIS A 156 4.56 3.56 -11.80
N ALA A 157 4.61 2.98 -12.99
CA ALA A 157 3.59 3.23 -14.01
C ALA A 157 2.50 2.14 -13.90
N VAL A 158 1.24 2.55 -13.88
CA VAL A 158 0.10 1.63 -13.92
C VAL A 158 -0.14 1.22 -15.37
N PHE A 159 -0.29 -0.07 -15.60
CA PHE A 159 -0.77 -0.63 -16.87
C PHE A 159 -2.13 -1.31 -16.65
N ALA A 160 -3.00 -1.19 -17.64
CA ALA A 160 -4.39 -1.67 -17.55
C ALA A 160 -4.72 -2.59 -18.75
N PRO A 161 -4.31 -3.86 -18.69
CA PRO A 161 -4.46 -4.76 -19.82
C PRO A 161 -5.91 -4.89 -20.31
N GLY A 162 -6.08 -4.86 -21.63
CA GLY A 162 -7.39 -4.96 -22.29
C GLY A 162 -8.15 -3.65 -22.45
N GLN A 163 -7.77 -2.56 -21.76
CA GLN A 163 -8.33 -1.22 -22.00
C GLN A 163 -7.92 -0.70 -23.38
N PRO A 164 -8.74 0.09 -24.10
CA PRO A 164 -8.30 0.74 -25.34
C PRO A 164 -7.02 1.56 -25.13
N GLY A 165 -6.02 1.38 -26.02
CA GLY A 165 -4.77 2.16 -25.99
C GLY A 165 -3.75 1.75 -24.91
N TRP A 166 -3.96 0.64 -24.21
CA TRP A 166 -3.14 0.27 -23.04
C TRP A 166 -1.68 -0.07 -23.36
N LEU A 167 -1.38 -0.59 -24.56
CA LEU A 167 -0.02 -0.90 -25.00
C LEU A 167 0.74 0.36 -25.38
N GLU A 168 0.08 1.29 -26.04
CA GLU A 168 0.60 2.60 -26.40
C GLU A 168 0.85 3.44 -25.14
N ALA A 169 0.00 3.32 -24.12
CA ALA A 169 0.21 3.92 -22.82
C ALA A 169 1.46 3.38 -22.10
N ILE A 170 1.79 2.08 -22.28
CA ILE A 170 3.05 1.52 -21.78
C ILE A 170 4.24 2.16 -22.49
N ASP A 171 4.20 2.22 -23.83
CA ASP A 171 5.30 2.80 -24.62
C ASP A 171 5.55 4.26 -24.25
N ARG A 172 4.47 5.05 -24.11
CA ARG A 172 4.53 6.43 -23.64
C ARG A 172 5.13 6.52 -22.24
N ALA A 173 4.67 5.71 -21.30
CA ALA A 173 5.20 5.72 -19.93
C ALA A 173 6.70 5.41 -19.88
N ILE A 174 7.17 4.44 -20.68
CA ILE A 174 8.59 4.11 -20.78
C ILE A 174 9.39 5.29 -21.34
N ALA A 175 8.93 5.88 -22.45
CA ALA A 175 9.65 6.93 -23.15
C ALA A 175 9.72 8.24 -22.35
N GLU A 176 8.59 8.66 -21.78
CA GLU A 176 8.42 9.99 -21.19
C GLU A 176 8.59 9.99 -19.68
N LEU A 177 7.98 9.03 -18.98
CA LEU A 177 7.89 9.03 -17.51
C LEU A 177 9.02 8.26 -16.83
N LYS A 178 9.62 7.30 -17.55
CA LYS A 178 10.73 6.46 -17.09
C LYS A 178 10.45 5.89 -15.69
N PRO A 179 9.37 5.10 -15.52
CA PRO A 179 9.00 4.54 -14.22
C PRO A 179 10.07 3.58 -13.71
N ASP A 180 10.12 3.37 -12.41
CA ASP A 180 11.03 2.43 -11.76
C ASP A 180 10.54 0.98 -11.84
N SER A 181 9.23 0.80 -11.99
CA SER A 181 8.56 -0.49 -12.16
C SER A 181 7.14 -0.31 -12.69
N PHE A 182 6.48 -1.42 -13.06
CA PHE A 182 5.07 -1.41 -13.47
C PHE A 182 4.14 -1.97 -12.39
N LYS A 183 2.91 -1.43 -12.33
CA LYS A 183 1.85 -1.85 -11.43
C LYS A 183 0.62 -2.33 -12.21
N GLY A 184 0.16 -3.54 -11.91
CA GLY A 184 -1.05 -4.12 -12.50
C GLY A 184 -2.09 -4.48 -11.45
N TYR A 185 -3.35 -4.55 -11.88
CA TYR A 185 -4.48 -5.02 -11.08
C TYR A 185 -5.20 -6.11 -11.86
N THR A 186 -5.17 -7.36 -11.38
CA THR A 186 -5.80 -8.51 -12.08
C THR A 186 -7.32 -8.57 -11.92
N ILE A 187 -7.89 -7.57 -11.25
CA ILE A 187 -9.30 -7.44 -10.89
C ILE A 187 -9.88 -6.15 -11.48
N GLY A 188 -11.21 -6.09 -11.58
CA GLY A 188 -11.94 -4.93 -12.11
C GLY A 188 -12.83 -5.33 -13.29
N LYS A 189 -13.23 -4.34 -14.12
CA LYS A 189 -14.13 -4.56 -15.26
C LYS A 189 -13.55 -5.46 -16.35
N LEU A 190 -12.23 -5.42 -16.54
CA LEU A 190 -11.49 -6.25 -17.50
C LEU A 190 -10.46 -7.09 -16.73
N PRO A 191 -10.90 -8.18 -16.07
CA PRO A 191 -9.98 -9.03 -15.33
C PRO A 191 -9.03 -9.76 -16.30
N TRP A 192 -7.80 -9.98 -15.87
CA TRP A 192 -6.77 -10.67 -16.64
C TRP A 192 -5.92 -11.54 -15.71
N ARG A 193 -5.28 -12.56 -16.27
CA ARG A 193 -4.35 -13.41 -15.53
C ARG A 193 -2.91 -13.09 -15.89
N MET A 194 -2.00 -13.28 -14.94
CA MET A 194 -0.57 -12.99 -15.15
C MET A 194 0.09 -13.93 -16.17
N ASP A 195 -0.49 -15.10 -16.41
CA ASP A 195 -0.08 -16.09 -17.39
C ASP A 195 -0.87 -15.98 -18.72
N ASP A 196 -1.65 -14.92 -18.92
CA ASP A 196 -2.38 -14.71 -20.16
C ASP A 196 -1.45 -14.21 -21.27
N GLU A 197 -1.06 -15.10 -22.18
CA GLU A 197 -0.18 -14.79 -23.31
C GLU A 197 -0.76 -13.72 -24.25
N LYS A 198 -2.10 -13.67 -24.40
CA LYS A 198 -2.75 -12.74 -25.33
C LYS A 198 -2.74 -11.31 -24.81
N VAL A 199 -2.55 -11.15 -23.50
CA VAL A 199 -2.72 -9.89 -22.78
C VAL A 199 -1.48 -9.57 -21.94
N ALA A 200 -1.20 -10.29 -20.86
CA ALA A 200 -0.11 -9.98 -19.94
C ALA A 200 1.27 -10.03 -20.59
N TYR A 201 1.54 -11.03 -21.43
CA TYR A 201 2.88 -11.22 -22.01
C TYR A 201 3.26 -10.10 -22.97
N LYS A 202 2.30 -9.52 -23.69
CA LYS A 202 2.53 -8.33 -24.54
C LYS A 202 3.06 -7.14 -23.74
N ALA A 203 2.61 -6.99 -22.49
CA ALA A 203 3.12 -5.98 -21.57
C ALA A 203 4.55 -6.32 -21.14
N TYR A 204 4.77 -7.57 -20.71
CA TYR A 204 6.05 -8.04 -20.19
C TYR A 204 7.17 -7.97 -21.23
N GLU A 205 6.89 -8.27 -22.50
CA GLU A 205 7.86 -8.09 -23.58
C GLU A 205 8.33 -6.64 -23.71
N LYS A 206 7.41 -5.66 -23.61
CA LYS A 206 7.76 -4.24 -23.65
C LYS A 206 8.57 -3.83 -22.42
N PHE A 207 8.18 -4.29 -21.23
CA PHE A 207 8.90 -4.01 -20.00
C PHE A 207 10.32 -4.58 -20.04
N ALA A 208 10.47 -5.84 -20.45
CA ALA A 208 11.75 -6.51 -20.57
C ALA A 208 12.68 -5.83 -21.59
N LYS A 209 12.16 -5.42 -22.76
CA LYS A 209 12.93 -4.63 -23.76
C LYS A 209 13.41 -3.29 -23.20
N ALA A 210 12.69 -2.70 -22.26
CA ALA A 210 13.08 -1.47 -21.57
C ALA A 210 13.95 -1.71 -20.31
N GLY A 211 14.30 -2.96 -19.98
CA GLY A 211 15.05 -3.30 -18.77
C GLY A 211 14.24 -3.23 -17.47
N LEU A 212 12.91 -3.08 -17.54
CA LEU A 212 12.01 -2.96 -16.40
C LEU A 212 11.45 -4.33 -16.00
N VAL A 213 12.24 -5.11 -15.26
CA VAL A 213 11.91 -6.51 -14.93
C VAL A 213 11.08 -6.69 -13.66
N ASN A 214 10.85 -5.62 -12.91
CA ASN A 214 10.04 -5.64 -11.69
C ASN A 214 8.60 -5.22 -11.98
N VAL A 215 7.65 -6.11 -11.73
CA VAL A 215 6.21 -5.86 -11.91
C VAL A 215 5.46 -6.16 -10.61
N CYS A 216 4.88 -5.12 -10.01
CA CYS A 216 3.99 -5.26 -8.87
C CYS A 216 2.57 -5.56 -9.37
N VAL A 217 1.96 -6.65 -8.90
CA VAL A 217 0.58 -6.98 -9.26
C VAL A 217 -0.26 -7.09 -8.00
N HIS A 218 -1.25 -6.22 -7.88
CA HIS A 218 -2.23 -6.32 -6.81
C HIS A 218 -3.21 -7.46 -7.11
N LYS A 219 -3.02 -8.57 -6.39
CA LYS A 219 -3.93 -9.73 -6.37
C LYS A 219 -4.84 -9.61 -5.15
N GLY A 220 -5.96 -8.92 -5.31
CA GLY A 220 -6.90 -8.67 -4.23
C GLY A 220 -8.30 -9.18 -4.55
N LEU A 221 -9.16 -9.21 -3.53
CA LEU A 221 -10.59 -9.40 -3.74
C LEU A 221 -11.19 -8.04 -4.08
N PHE A 222 -11.78 -7.95 -5.27
CA PHE A 222 -12.69 -6.84 -5.58
C PHE A 222 -13.93 -7.07 -4.71
N MET A 223 -14.27 -6.11 -3.84
CA MET A 223 -15.60 -6.12 -3.24
C MET A 223 -16.59 -6.08 -4.41
N ARG A 224 -17.48 -7.08 -4.53
CA ARG A 224 -18.62 -6.95 -5.45
C ARG A 224 -19.28 -5.62 -5.14
N ASP A 225 -19.51 -4.81 -6.17
CA ASP A 225 -20.19 -3.53 -6.07
C ASP A 225 -21.35 -3.67 -5.09
N VAL A 226 -21.28 -2.95 -3.96
CA VAL A 226 -22.42 -2.68 -3.10
C VAL A 226 -23.35 -1.77 -3.91
N GLY A 227 -24.06 -2.36 -4.87
CA GLY A 227 -24.83 -1.60 -5.86
C GLY A 227 -25.34 -2.39 -7.06
N GLN A 228 -24.80 -3.57 -7.37
CA GLN A 228 -25.44 -4.47 -8.34
C GLN A 228 -26.22 -5.54 -7.60
N ALA A 229 -27.50 -5.25 -7.35
CA ALA A 229 -28.49 -6.26 -7.06
C ALA A 229 -28.35 -7.38 -8.10
N ALA A 230 -28.21 -8.62 -7.62
CA ALA A 230 -28.23 -9.80 -8.44
C ALA A 230 -29.52 -9.77 -9.30
N LYS A 231 -29.35 -9.72 -10.61
CA LYS A 231 -30.34 -10.24 -11.55
C LYS A 231 -30.03 -11.72 -11.78
#